data_AF-A0A0D2NDM8-F1
#
_entry.id   AF-A0A0D2NDM8-F1
#
_cell.length_a   1.000
_cell.length_b   1.000
_cell.length_c   1.000
_cell.angle_alpha   90.00
_cell.angle_beta   90.00
_cell.angle_gamma   90.00
#
_symmetry.space_group_name_H-M   'P 1'
#
loop_
_entity.id
_entity.type
_entity.pdbx_description
1 polymer ?
#
loop_
_entity_poly.entity_id
_entity_poly.type
_entity_poly.pdbx_seq_one_letter_code
_entity_poly.pdbx_strand_id
1 'polypeptide(L)'
;MLCRLASQRLIEVRQAFRLSSQVYRSFSTALNYHIDGPDNNPDLPWEFSEANKAKVKGILSHYPSNYKQSAVIPLLDLAQQQHGGWLPVSAMNAVAKVVGAAPIRVYEVATFYSMFNRSKVGKYHLLVCGTTPCMICGSREIEGALLKHLGVERNEVTKDGLFSVGEMECMGCCVNAPMIAVADYTNGSEGYTYNYYVGFCRVLFNLPD
;
A
#
# COMPACT_ATOMS: atom_id res chain seq x y z
N MET A 1 37.93 39.51 -3.54
CA MET A 1 37.27 38.47 -4.36
C MET A 1 37.33 37.08 -3.73
N LEU A 2 38.47 36.67 -3.16
CA LEU A 2 38.66 35.35 -2.52
C LEU A 2 37.77 35.07 -1.30
N CYS A 3 37.48 36.06 -0.44
CA CYS A 3 36.63 35.86 0.75
C CYS A 3 35.16 35.54 0.42
N ARG A 4 34.62 36.01 -0.72
CA ARG A 4 33.24 35.69 -1.14
C ARG A 4 33.13 34.25 -1.63
N LEU A 5 34.14 33.75 -2.34
CA LEU A 5 34.20 32.37 -2.81
C LEU A 5 34.37 31.37 -1.65
N ALA A 6 35.17 31.73 -0.64
CA ALA A 6 35.32 30.92 0.58
C ALA A 6 34.01 30.85 1.40
N SER A 7 33.28 31.97 1.51
CA SER A 7 31.98 32.01 2.17
C SER A 7 30.91 31.20 1.42
N GLN A 8 30.91 31.22 0.09
CA GLN A 8 29.97 30.42 -0.71
C GLN A 8 30.25 28.92 -0.57
N ARG A 9 31.52 28.50 -0.61
CA ARG A 9 31.89 27.09 -0.37
C ARG A 9 31.56 26.61 1.04
N LEU A 10 31.72 27.45 2.06
CA LEU A 10 31.35 27.09 3.43
C LEU A 10 29.82 26.95 3.62
N ILE A 11 29.03 27.72 2.87
CA ILE A 11 27.56 27.61 2.85
C ILE A 11 27.13 26.34 2.10
N GLU A 12 27.75 26.02 0.96
CA GLU A 12 27.50 24.78 0.21
C GLU A 12 27.84 23.53 1.02
N VAL A 13 28.99 23.53 1.71
CA VAL A 13 29.38 22.43 2.61
C VAL A 13 28.40 22.32 3.79
N ARG A 14 27.96 23.44 4.38
CA ARG A 14 26.92 23.41 5.44
C ARG A 14 25.56 22.94 4.94
N GLN A 15 25.20 23.19 3.68
CA GLN A 15 23.96 22.68 3.08
C GLN A 15 24.06 21.18 2.79
N ALA A 16 25.22 20.69 2.33
CA ALA A 16 25.47 19.26 2.13
C ALA A 16 25.36 18.45 3.42
N PHE A 17 25.79 19.00 4.56
CA PHE A 17 25.65 18.36 5.88
C PHE A 17 24.25 18.49 6.51
N ARG A 18 23.33 19.29 5.96
CA ARG A 18 21.93 19.37 6.43
C ARG A 18 20.99 18.38 5.75
N LEU A 19 21.44 17.70 4.71
CA LEU A 19 20.59 16.85 3.87
C LEU A 19 20.51 15.37 4.29
N SER A 20 21.02 15.00 5.46
CA SER A 20 21.07 13.58 5.88
C SER A 20 20.56 13.30 7.29
N SER A 21 19.52 13.99 7.74
CA SER A 21 18.77 13.60 8.95
C SER A 21 17.30 13.31 8.66
N GLN A 22 16.96 12.98 7.42
CA GLN A 22 15.67 12.35 7.17
C GLN A 22 15.84 10.90 7.63
N VAL A 23 15.53 10.68 8.91
CA VAL A 23 15.24 9.35 9.43
C VAL A 23 14.15 8.81 8.51
N TYR A 24 14.54 8.01 7.53
CA TYR A 24 13.63 7.13 6.81
C TYR A 24 13.04 6.23 7.90
N ARG A 25 11.92 6.65 8.47
CA ARG A 25 11.11 5.77 9.31
C ARG A 25 10.68 4.68 8.36
N SER A 26 11.31 3.51 8.46
CA SER A 26 10.86 2.32 7.76
C SER A 26 9.35 2.22 7.98
N PHE A 27 8.60 2.33 6.90
CA PHE A 27 7.15 2.21 6.96
C PHE A 27 6.80 0.84 7.56
N SER A 28 5.80 0.79 8.43
CA SER A 28 5.37 -0.40 9.17
C SER A 28 5.09 -1.63 8.29
N THR A 29 4.93 -1.46 6.97
CA THR A 29 4.68 -2.55 6.00
C THR A 29 5.88 -3.49 5.87
N ALA A 30 7.11 -3.00 6.03
CA ALA A 30 8.31 -3.84 5.98
C ALA A 30 8.66 -4.47 7.35
N LEU A 31 8.09 -3.95 8.44
CA LEU A 31 8.30 -4.45 9.80
C LEU A 31 7.18 -5.43 10.15
N ASN A 32 7.50 -6.59 10.71
CA ASN A 32 6.49 -7.58 11.13
C ASN A 32 5.93 -7.31 12.54
N TYR A 33 6.11 -6.10 13.04
CA TYR A 33 5.61 -5.63 14.33
C TYR A 33 5.09 -4.19 14.20
N HIS A 34 4.36 -3.73 15.21
CA HIS A 34 3.78 -2.39 15.25
C HIS A 34 4.65 -1.43 16.07
N ILE A 35 4.71 -0.19 15.63
CA ILE A 35 5.25 0.95 16.38
C ILE A 35 4.15 1.99 16.45
N ASP A 36 3.80 2.40 17.68
CA ASP A 36 2.72 3.35 17.89
C ASP A 36 3.09 4.72 17.28
N GLY A 37 2.19 5.22 16.45
CA GLY A 37 2.23 6.53 15.83
C GLY A 37 1.02 7.37 16.23
N PRO A 38 1.07 8.70 16.00
CA PRO A 38 -0.07 9.57 16.25
C PRO A 38 -1.28 9.22 15.37
N ASP A 39 -1.03 8.63 14.20
CA ASP A 39 -2.02 8.23 13.19
C ASP A 39 -2.34 6.73 13.21
N ASN A 40 -1.53 5.90 13.87
CA ASN A 40 -1.73 4.46 13.99
C ASN A 40 -1.35 4.01 15.40
N ASN A 41 -2.34 3.88 16.27
CA ASN A 41 -2.20 3.34 17.62
C ASN A 41 -3.49 2.60 18.01
N PRO A 42 -3.44 1.67 18.99
CA PRO A 42 -4.59 0.87 19.39
C PRO A 42 -5.70 1.67 20.09
N ASP A 43 -5.39 2.86 20.61
CA ASP A 43 -6.33 3.70 21.37
C ASP A 43 -7.24 4.55 20.47
N LEU A 44 -6.90 4.71 19.19
CA LEU A 44 -7.75 5.42 18.24
C LEU A 44 -9.09 4.68 18.05
N PRO A 45 -10.24 5.39 18.19
CA PRO A 45 -11.53 4.78 17.91
C PRO A 45 -11.65 4.49 16.41
N TRP A 46 -11.92 3.24 16.08
CA TRP A 46 -12.21 2.81 14.71
C TRP A 46 -13.38 1.84 14.71
N GLU A 47 -14.34 2.07 13.83
CA GLU A 47 -15.47 1.18 13.59
C GLU A 47 -15.88 1.21 12.11
N PHE A 48 -16.62 0.19 11.68
CA PHE A 48 -17.21 0.17 10.34
C PHE A 48 -18.27 1.26 10.21
N SER A 49 -18.33 1.94 9.06
CA SER A 49 -19.41 2.88 8.75
C SER A 49 -20.77 2.16 8.66
N GLU A 50 -21.88 2.88 8.81
CA GLU A 50 -23.22 2.28 8.77
C GLU A 50 -23.48 1.49 7.47
N ALA A 51 -23.03 2.02 6.32
CA ALA A 51 -23.11 1.32 5.04
C ALA A 51 -22.30 0.01 5.05
N ASN A 52 -21.11 0.02 5.67
CA ASN A 52 -20.26 -1.16 5.77
C ASN A 52 -20.74 -2.16 6.83
N LYS A 53 -21.45 -1.74 7.89
CA LYS A 53 -22.06 -2.66 8.87
C LYS A 53 -23.04 -3.64 8.20
N ALA A 54 -23.78 -3.19 7.18
CA ALA A 54 -24.62 -4.07 6.37
C ALA A 54 -23.80 -5.11 5.59
N LYS A 55 -22.68 -4.68 4.95
CA LYS A 55 -21.75 -5.58 4.25
C LYS A 55 -21.09 -6.58 5.19
N VAL A 56 -20.69 -6.15 6.38
CA VAL A 56 -20.15 -7.02 7.44
C VAL A 56 -21.13 -8.14 7.80
N LYS A 57 -22.41 -7.80 7.99
CA LYS A 57 -23.46 -8.81 8.25
C LYS A 57 -23.63 -9.77 7.07
N GLY A 58 -23.58 -9.27 5.85
CA GLY A 58 -23.59 -10.08 4.62
C GLY A 58 -22.42 -11.07 4.57
N ILE A 59 -21.19 -10.57 4.78
CA ILE A 59 -19.98 -11.39 4.80
C ILE A 59 -20.06 -12.48 5.88
N LEU A 60 -20.47 -12.13 7.09
CA LEU A 60 -20.62 -13.10 8.19
C LEU A 60 -21.67 -14.16 7.91
N SER A 61 -22.70 -13.87 7.11
CA SER A 61 -23.77 -14.82 6.78
C SER A 61 -23.31 -15.96 5.86
N HIS A 62 -22.19 -15.79 5.16
CA HIS A 62 -21.60 -16.85 4.33
C HIS A 62 -20.96 -17.97 5.16
N TYR A 63 -20.69 -17.72 6.43
CA TYR A 63 -20.00 -18.66 7.32
C TYR A 63 -20.91 -19.13 8.45
N PRO A 64 -20.73 -20.37 8.95
CA PRO A 64 -21.53 -20.86 10.07
C PRO A 64 -21.20 -20.10 11.35
N SER A 65 -22.15 -20.06 12.28
CA SER A 65 -22.11 -19.20 13.48
C SER A 65 -20.92 -19.45 14.40
N ASN A 66 -20.37 -20.66 14.41
CA ASN A 66 -19.20 -21.06 15.21
C ASN A 66 -17.86 -20.81 14.51
N TYR A 67 -17.82 -20.68 13.18
CA TYR A 67 -16.60 -20.42 12.40
C TYR A 67 -16.60 -19.03 11.76
N LYS A 68 -17.02 -18.01 12.53
CA LYS A 68 -16.96 -16.60 12.10
C LYS A 68 -15.54 -16.14 11.79
N GLN A 69 -14.51 -16.81 12.32
CA GLN A 69 -13.11 -16.52 12.02
C GLN A 69 -12.77 -16.62 10.54
N SER A 70 -13.48 -17.45 9.78
CA SER A 70 -13.32 -17.55 8.32
C SER A 70 -13.62 -16.23 7.59
N ALA A 71 -14.37 -15.32 8.21
CA ALA A 71 -14.67 -13.99 7.68
C ALA A 71 -13.53 -12.96 7.84
N VAL A 72 -12.41 -13.31 8.48
CA VAL A 72 -11.36 -12.33 8.83
C VAL A 72 -10.75 -11.65 7.59
N ILE A 73 -10.49 -12.41 6.52
CA ILE A 73 -9.90 -11.89 5.27
C ILE A 73 -10.84 -10.86 4.60
N PRO A 74 -12.11 -11.19 4.29
CA PRO A 74 -13.00 -10.21 3.65
C PRO A 74 -13.34 -9.02 4.57
N LEU A 75 -13.36 -9.21 5.89
CA LEU A 75 -13.57 -8.10 6.83
C LEU A 75 -12.36 -7.16 6.91
N LEU A 76 -11.15 -7.69 6.87
CA LEU A 76 -9.92 -6.88 6.78
C LEU A 76 -9.84 -6.15 5.45
N ASP A 77 -10.19 -6.79 4.35
CA ASP A 77 -10.23 -6.15 3.03
C ASP A 77 -11.24 -4.99 3.00
N LEU A 78 -12.44 -5.20 3.56
CA LEU A 78 -13.44 -4.15 3.71
C LEU A 78 -12.95 -2.99 4.60
N ALA A 79 -12.25 -3.31 5.69
CA ALA A 79 -11.66 -2.32 6.59
C ALA A 79 -10.58 -1.48 5.88
N GLN A 80 -9.75 -2.13 5.06
CA GLN A 80 -8.71 -1.47 4.25
C GLN A 80 -9.35 -0.52 3.24
N GLN A 81 -10.39 -0.95 2.53
CA GLN A 81 -11.12 -0.12 1.57
C GLN A 81 -11.78 1.08 2.27
N GLN A 82 -12.39 0.88 3.44
CA GLN A 82 -13.00 1.97 4.21
C GLN A 82 -11.97 2.99 4.68
N HIS A 83 -10.79 2.54 5.09
CA HIS A 83 -9.76 3.40 5.68
C HIS A 83 -8.80 4.01 4.66
N GLY A 84 -9.15 3.98 3.37
CA GLY A 84 -8.39 4.63 2.31
C GLY A 84 -7.13 3.87 1.90
N GLY A 85 -7.18 2.54 1.93
CA GLY A 85 -6.17 1.67 1.31
C GLY A 85 -5.17 1.05 2.26
N TRP A 86 -5.24 1.31 3.56
CA TRP A 86 -4.37 0.71 4.57
C TRP A 86 -5.10 0.37 5.87
N LEU A 87 -4.47 -0.47 6.70
CA LEU A 87 -5.03 -1.04 7.92
C LEU A 87 -4.29 -0.53 9.16
N PRO A 88 -4.93 0.35 9.96
CA PRO A 88 -4.43 0.69 11.28
C PRO A 88 -4.70 -0.45 12.26
N VAL A 89 -3.94 -0.48 13.35
CA VAL A 89 -4.09 -1.49 14.41
C VAL A 89 -5.47 -1.42 15.06
N SER A 90 -6.05 -0.22 15.18
CA SER A 90 -7.43 -0.02 15.64
C SER A 90 -8.46 -0.71 14.75
N ALA A 91 -8.27 -0.71 13.42
CA ALA A 91 -9.15 -1.42 12.50
C ALA A 91 -9.06 -2.94 12.65
N MET A 92 -7.83 -3.46 12.80
CA MET A 92 -7.61 -4.88 13.07
C MET A 92 -8.27 -5.32 14.39
N ASN A 93 -8.15 -4.48 15.43
CA ASN A 93 -8.83 -4.71 16.72
C ASN A 93 -10.35 -4.70 16.61
N ALA A 94 -10.91 -3.81 15.79
CA ALA A 94 -12.35 -3.78 15.54
C ALA A 94 -12.83 -5.05 14.81
N VAL A 95 -12.07 -5.52 13.80
CA VAL A 95 -12.37 -6.78 13.11
C VAL A 95 -12.30 -7.97 14.08
N ALA A 96 -11.31 -8.01 14.97
CA ALA A 96 -11.19 -9.03 15.99
C ALA A 96 -12.43 -9.09 16.91
N LYS A 97 -12.94 -7.94 17.33
CA LYS A 97 -14.18 -7.82 18.13
C LYS A 97 -15.41 -8.33 17.37
N VAL A 98 -15.55 -8.00 16.09
CA VAL A 98 -16.68 -8.43 15.25
C VAL A 98 -16.70 -9.95 15.08
N VAL A 99 -15.54 -10.54 14.86
CA VAL A 99 -15.37 -11.98 14.64
C VAL A 99 -15.43 -12.79 15.94
N GLY A 100 -15.11 -12.16 17.08
CA GLY A 100 -15.00 -12.83 18.38
C GLY A 100 -13.72 -13.63 18.54
N ALA A 101 -12.64 -13.23 17.86
CA ALA A 101 -11.32 -13.86 17.94
C ALA A 101 -10.31 -12.97 18.67
N ALA A 102 -9.23 -13.56 19.18
CA ALA A 102 -8.14 -12.80 19.78
C ALA A 102 -7.47 -11.90 18.71
N PRO A 103 -7.14 -10.63 19.03
CA PRO A 103 -6.53 -9.70 18.06
C PRO A 103 -5.27 -10.22 17.38
N ILE A 104 -4.47 -11.02 18.09
CA ILE A 104 -3.26 -11.63 17.54
C ILE A 104 -3.53 -12.46 16.27
N ARG A 105 -4.67 -13.15 16.19
CA ARG A 105 -5.04 -13.94 14.99
C ARG A 105 -5.34 -13.05 13.79
N VAL A 106 -5.86 -11.85 14.04
CA VAL A 106 -6.09 -10.86 12.99
C VAL A 106 -4.77 -10.24 12.56
N TYR A 107 -3.86 -9.97 13.50
CA TYR A 107 -2.51 -9.47 13.18
C TYR A 107 -1.71 -10.48 12.36
N GLU A 108 -1.74 -11.77 12.71
CA GLU A 108 -1.11 -12.84 11.93
C GLU A 108 -1.60 -12.85 10.47
N VAL A 109 -2.91 -12.73 10.25
CA VAL A 109 -3.49 -12.67 8.91
C VAL A 109 -3.06 -11.38 8.17
N ALA A 110 -3.13 -10.24 8.85
CA ALA A 110 -2.79 -8.94 8.26
C ALA A 110 -1.31 -8.81 7.88
N THR A 111 -0.40 -9.50 8.57
CA THR A 111 1.03 -9.52 8.23
C THR A 111 1.37 -10.60 7.20
N PHE A 112 0.62 -11.70 7.17
CA PHE A 112 0.88 -12.82 6.27
C PHE A 112 0.49 -12.54 4.82
N TYR A 113 -0.66 -11.92 4.58
CA TYR A 113 -1.12 -11.63 3.21
C TYR A 113 -0.58 -10.28 2.72
N SER A 114 0.13 -10.31 1.59
CA SER A 114 0.77 -9.12 0.98
C SER A 114 -0.19 -8.04 0.49
N MET A 115 -1.48 -8.38 0.28
CA MET A 115 -2.50 -7.40 -0.10
C MET A 115 -2.82 -6.40 1.01
N PHE A 116 -2.58 -6.78 2.27
CA PHE A 116 -2.94 -5.97 3.42
C PHE A 116 -1.87 -4.92 3.70
N ASN A 117 -2.16 -3.68 3.33
CA ASN A 117 -1.24 -2.57 3.54
C ASN A 117 -1.31 -2.13 5.01
N ARG A 118 -0.20 -2.22 5.74
CA ARG A 118 -0.13 -1.84 7.17
C ARG A 118 0.41 -0.43 7.40
N SER A 119 0.83 0.22 6.32
CA SER A 119 1.20 1.64 6.29
C SER A 119 0.39 2.33 5.21
N LYS A 120 0.30 3.65 5.34
CA LYS A 120 -0.35 4.51 4.37
C LYS A 120 0.20 4.26 2.97
N VAL A 121 -0.71 4.09 2.04
CA VAL A 121 -0.47 4.03 0.59
C VAL A 121 -1.18 5.23 -0.05
N GLY A 122 -0.83 5.54 -1.30
CA GLY A 122 -1.55 6.58 -2.04
C GLY A 122 -3.00 6.16 -2.30
N LYS A 123 -3.83 7.11 -2.74
CA LYS A 123 -5.20 6.81 -3.22
C LYS A 123 -5.21 5.76 -4.34
N TYR A 124 -4.18 5.79 -5.18
CA TYR A 124 -3.89 4.81 -6.21
C TYR A 124 -2.63 4.04 -5.84
N HIS A 125 -2.78 2.76 -5.52
CA HIS A 125 -1.65 1.88 -5.33
C HIS A 125 -1.35 1.15 -6.65
N LEU A 126 -0.26 1.54 -7.29
CA LEU A 126 0.25 0.94 -8.52
C LEU A 126 1.08 -0.28 -8.16
N LEU A 127 0.60 -1.47 -8.50
CA LEU A 127 1.22 -2.74 -8.21
C LEU A 127 1.78 -3.32 -9.51
N VAL A 128 3.10 -3.37 -9.62
CA VAL A 128 3.81 -3.86 -10.82
C VAL A 128 4.23 -5.31 -10.61
N CYS A 129 3.96 -6.18 -11.59
CA CYS A 129 4.33 -7.59 -11.50
C CYS A 129 5.84 -7.81 -11.70
N GLY A 130 6.52 -8.36 -10.69
CA GLY A 130 7.96 -8.62 -10.71
C GLY A 130 8.39 -10.01 -11.20
N THR A 131 7.45 -10.93 -11.41
CA THR A 131 7.77 -12.34 -11.70
C THR A 131 8.40 -12.55 -13.08
N THR A 132 9.10 -13.68 -13.23
CA THR A 132 9.88 -14.03 -14.43
C THR A 132 9.18 -13.76 -15.76
N PRO A 133 7.90 -14.16 -15.98
CA PRO A 133 7.22 -13.89 -17.25
C PRO A 133 7.07 -12.40 -17.54
N CYS A 134 6.81 -11.57 -16.54
CA CYS A 134 6.74 -10.12 -16.70
C CYS A 134 8.14 -9.49 -16.80
N MET A 135 9.11 -10.01 -16.04
CA MET A 135 10.50 -9.55 -16.06
C MET A 135 11.12 -9.68 -17.46
N ILE A 136 10.97 -10.83 -18.14
CA ILE A 136 11.50 -11.03 -19.50
C ILE A 136 10.78 -10.17 -20.56
N CYS A 137 9.55 -9.74 -20.27
CA CYS A 137 8.76 -8.86 -21.12
C CYS A 137 8.95 -7.37 -20.78
N GLY A 138 9.96 -7.02 -19.98
CA GLY A 138 10.33 -5.63 -19.72
C GLY A 138 9.64 -4.96 -18.53
N SER A 139 9.16 -5.73 -17.54
CA SER A 139 8.46 -5.16 -16.38
C SER A 139 9.36 -4.29 -15.48
N ARG A 140 10.68 -4.57 -15.42
CA ARG A 140 11.62 -3.78 -14.62
C ARG A 140 11.83 -2.38 -15.19
N GLU A 141 11.81 -2.27 -16.51
CA GLU A 141 11.89 -1.02 -17.26
C GLU A 141 10.64 -0.17 -16.99
N ILE A 142 9.47 -0.82 -16.91
CA ILE A 142 8.21 -0.16 -16.55
C ILE A 142 8.23 0.33 -15.11
N GLU A 143 8.65 -0.50 -14.16
CA GLU A 143 8.78 -0.08 -12.76
C GLU A 143 9.75 1.10 -12.63
N GLY A 144 10.92 1.02 -13.27
CA GLY A 144 11.91 2.10 -13.29
C GLY A 144 11.38 3.39 -13.92
N ALA A 145 10.61 3.29 -15.02
CA ALA A 145 9.97 4.44 -15.64
C ALA A 145 8.92 5.08 -14.72
N LEU A 146 8.13 4.28 -14.02
CA LEU A 146 7.11 4.75 -13.07
C LEU A 146 7.72 5.45 -11.86
N LEU A 147 8.71 4.83 -11.22
CA LEU A 147 9.41 5.42 -10.08
C LEU A 147 10.09 6.73 -10.47
N LYS A 148 10.72 6.79 -11.66
CA LYS A 148 11.33 8.01 -12.19
C LYS A 148 10.30 9.10 -12.50
N HIS A 149 9.15 8.74 -13.06
CA HIS A 149 8.09 9.69 -13.40
C HIS A 149 7.44 10.29 -12.16
N LEU A 150 7.17 9.45 -11.14
CA LEU A 150 6.55 9.87 -9.90
C LEU A 150 7.56 10.50 -8.92
N GLY A 151 8.86 10.26 -9.11
CA GLY A 151 9.92 10.80 -8.26
C GLY A 151 9.90 10.25 -6.84
N VAL A 152 9.52 8.98 -6.68
CA VAL A 152 9.41 8.28 -5.39
C VAL A 152 10.25 7.00 -5.41
N GLU A 153 10.63 6.53 -4.22
CA GLU A 153 11.18 5.19 -4.07
C GLU A 153 10.07 4.13 -3.98
N ARG A 154 10.45 2.86 -4.08
CA ARG A 154 9.51 1.74 -3.97
C ARG A 154 8.84 1.76 -2.59
N ASN A 155 7.53 1.54 -2.56
CA ASN A 155 6.66 1.61 -1.38
C ASN A 155 6.61 2.97 -0.68
N GLU A 156 7.12 4.04 -1.31
CA GLU A 156 6.93 5.41 -0.86
C GLU A 156 5.66 6.00 -1.49
N VAL A 157 5.03 6.92 -0.76
CA VAL A 157 3.87 7.66 -1.25
C VAL A 157 4.35 9.00 -1.80
N THR A 158 3.86 9.36 -2.98
CA THR A 158 4.06 10.69 -3.57
C THR A 158 3.68 11.81 -2.58
N LYS A 159 4.34 12.97 -2.68
CA LYS A 159 4.09 14.13 -1.81
C LYS A 159 2.64 14.61 -1.85
N ASP A 160 1.96 14.38 -2.97
CA ASP A 160 0.56 14.72 -3.18
C ASP A 160 -0.42 13.70 -2.55
N GLY A 161 0.09 12.59 -2.02
CA GLY A 161 -0.70 11.53 -1.40
C GLY A 161 -1.52 10.69 -2.40
N LEU A 162 -1.29 10.85 -3.70
CA LEU A 162 -2.11 10.23 -4.75
C LEU A 162 -1.60 8.85 -5.15
N PHE A 163 -0.31 8.71 -5.44
CA PHE A 163 0.26 7.47 -5.96
C PHE A 163 1.27 6.85 -4.99
N SER A 164 1.29 5.53 -4.96
CA SER A 164 2.38 4.71 -4.40
C SER A 164 2.67 3.55 -5.35
N VAL A 165 3.95 3.18 -5.49
CA VAL A 165 4.38 2.08 -6.36
C VAL A 165 4.88 0.91 -5.51
N GLY A 166 4.28 -0.25 -5.68
CA GLY A 166 4.68 -1.50 -5.03
C GLY A 166 5.00 -2.58 -6.06
N GLU A 167 5.97 -3.43 -5.75
CA GLU A 167 6.19 -4.68 -6.48
C GLU A 167 5.26 -5.75 -5.92
N MET A 168 4.65 -6.53 -6.80
CA MET A 168 3.86 -7.69 -6.43
C MET A 168 4.23 -8.87 -7.32
N GLU A 169 3.99 -10.07 -6.81
CA GLU A 169 4.28 -11.31 -7.50
C GLU A 169 3.24 -11.60 -8.60
N CYS A 170 3.21 -12.84 -9.10
CA CYS A 170 2.38 -13.25 -10.23
C CYS A 170 0.90 -12.89 -9.99
N MET A 171 0.36 -12.03 -10.86
CA MET A 171 -1.05 -11.62 -10.82
C MET A 171 -1.95 -12.43 -11.78
N GLY A 172 -1.42 -13.51 -12.38
CA GLY A 172 -2.20 -14.39 -13.26
C GLY A 172 -2.43 -13.87 -14.69
N CYS A 173 -1.94 -12.67 -15.04
CA CYS A 173 -2.07 -12.10 -16.39
C CYS A 173 -0.85 -12.38 -17.30
N CYS A 174 -0.27 -13.58 -17.24
CA CYS A 174 1.02 -13.88 -17.88
C CYS A 174 1.00 -13.81 -19.42
N VAL A 175 -0.10 -14.22 -20.07
CA VAL A 175 -0.26 -14.12 -21.55
C VAL A 175 -0.28 -12.68 -22.05
N ASN A 176 -0.44 -11.75 -21.11
CA ASN A 176 -0.67 -10.33 -21.29
C ASN A 176 0.48 -9.49 -20.69
N ALA A 177 1.60 -10.14 -20.37
CA ALA A 177 2.78 -9.48 -19.83
C ALA A 177 3.33 -8.41 -20.79
N PRO A 178 3.92 -7.31 -20.28
CA PRO A 178 3.98 -6.91 -18.87
C PRO A 178 2.68 -6.24 -18.41
N MET A 179 2.41 -6.29 -17.10
CA MET A 179 1.14 -5.83 -16.53
C MET A 179 1.31 -5.04 -15.23
N ILE A 180 0.31 -4.21 -14.94
CA ILE A 180 0.19 -3.44 -13.70
C ILE A 180 -1.24 -3.56 -13.20
N ALA A 181 -1.40 -3.74 -11.90
CA ALA A 181 -2.68 -3.55 -11.24
C ALA A 181 -2.74 -2.20 -10.53
N VAL A 182 -3.87 -1.51 -10.64
CA VAL A 182 -4.13 -0.25 -9.95
C VAL A 182 -5.27 -0.48 -8.96
N ALA A 183 -4.94 -0.42 -7.68
CA ALA A 183 -5.94 -0.40 -6.61
C ALA A 183 -6.40 1.04 -6.39
N ASP A 184 -7.67 1.32 -6.68
CA ASP A 184 -8.29 2.63 -6.51
C ASP A 184 -9.08 2.70 -5.21
N TYR A 185 -8.54 3.44 -4.23
CA TYR A 185 -9.15 3.67 -2.93
C TYR A 185 -9.89 5.02 -2.83
N THR A 186 -10.06 5.76 -3.93
CA THR A 186 -10.67 7.12 -3.92
C THR A 186 -12.11 7.14 -3.42
N ASN A 187 -12.90 6.13 -3.79
CA ASN A 187 -14.34 6.04 -3.49
C ASN A 187 -14.64 5.13 -2.28
N GLY A 188 -13.63 4.83 -1.46
CA GLY A 188 -13.79 3.96 -0.29
C GLY A 188 -14.30 2.56 -0.66
N SER A 189 -15.13 1.96 0.20
CA SER A 189 -15.64 0.59 0.03
C SER A 189 -16.78 0.42 -0.98
N GLU A 190 -17.38 1.50 -1.49
CA GLU A 190 -18.49 1.42 -2.45
C GLU A 190 -18.03 1.50 -3.90
N GLY A 191 -16.92 2.20 -4.16
CA GLY A 191 -16.33 2.33 -5.49
C GLY A 191 -14.91 1.80 -5.58
N TYR A 192 -14.48 0.94 -4.65
CA TYR A 192 -13.19 0.27 -4.75
C TYR A 192 -13.12 -0.53 -6.05
N THR A 193 -12.11 -0.25 -6.87
CA THR A 193 -11.84 -1.00 -8.09
C THR A 193 -10.39 -1.44 -8.14
N TYR A 194 -10.18 -2.63 -8.68
CA TYR A 194 -8.86 -3.18 -8.92
C TYR A 194 -8.71 -3.39 -10.43
N ASN A 195 -8.08 -2.42 -11.09
CA ASN A 195 -8.00 -2.36 -12.54
C ASN A 195 -6.69 -2.98 -13.03
N TYR A 196 -6.80 -4.00 -13.89
CA TYR A 196 -5.66 -4.66 -14.50
C TYR A 196 -5.34 -4.02 -15.85
N TYR A 197 -4.23 -3.30 -15.92
CA TYR A 197 -3.74 -2.71 -17.15
C TYR A 197 -2.71 -3.64 -17.78
N VAL A 198 -3.09 -4.14 -18.95
CA VAL A 198 -2.38 -5.12 -19.75
C VAL A 198 -1.97 -4.46 -21.06
N GLY A 199 -0.71 -4.56 -21.48
CA GLY A 199 -0.21 -4.02 -22.76
C GLY A 199 -0.20 -2.49 -22.86
N PHE A 200 -1.02 -1.80 -22.07
CA PHE A 200 -1.12 -0.33 -21.97
C PHE A 200 0.22 0.33 -21.65
N CYS A 201 1.04 -0.31 -20.79
CA CYS A 201 2.34 0.24 -20.43
C CYS A 201 3.35 0.23 -21.59
N ARG A 202 3.25 -0.73 -22.53
CA ARG A 202 4.13 -0.77 -23.70
C ARG A 202 3.89 0.43 -24.61
N VAL A 203 2.62 0.79 -24.79
CA VAL A 203 2.18 1.95 -25.60
C VAL A 203 2.45 3.28 -24.88
N LEU A 204 2.22 3.37 -23.57
CA LEU A 204 2.39 4.61 -22.81
C LEU A 204 3.85 5.01 -22.62
N PHE A 205 4.75 4.04 -22.54
CA PHE A 205 6.17 4.26 -22.30
C PHE A 205 7.06 4.06 -23.54
N ASN A 206 6.47 3.88 -24.74
CA ASN A 206 7.19 3.67 -26.02
C ASN A 206 8.32 2.62 -25.90
N LEU A 207 8.04 1.48 -25.25
CA LEU A 207 9.02 0.40 -25.14
C LEU A 207 9.06 -0.39 -26.46
N PRO A 208 10.25 -0.70 -27.00
CA PRO A 208 10.38 -1.44 -28.26
C PRO A 208 9.78 -2.86 -28.17
N ASP A 209 9.32 -3.35 -29.32
CA ASP A 209 8.71 -4.67 -29.51
C ASP A 209 9.67 -5.85 -29.27
#